data_AF-A0A967UHF8-F1
#
_entry.id   AF-A0A967UHF8-F1
#
_cell.length_a   1.000
_cell.length_b   1.000
_cell.length_c   1.000
_cell.angle_alpha   90.00
_cell.angle_beta   90.00
_cell.angle_gamma   90.00
#
_symmetry.space_group_name_H-M   'P 1'
#
loop_
_entity.id
_entity.type
_entity.pdbx_description
1 polymer ?
#
loop_
_entity_poly.entity_id
_entity_poly.type
_entity_poly.pdbx_seq_one_letter_code
_entity_poly.pdbx_strand_id
1 'polypeptide(L)'
;MKAKNISITILFGGIFYFILTFGLVILSARMILISVPVYVPSEPISLWYFLLMFLLVTFAILVLLRKVKSRVPFEAFLTFAIFAGVWFLADIWFVPGLAIGVALLVMLLKFIYRRIWWQNLVMVLGIAGIVVSIGLSIPWLTALIIMVLLSFYDIIAVYYTR
;
A
#
# COMPACT_ATOMS: atom_id res chain seq x y z
N MET A 1 36.09 3.06 -3.72
CA MET A 1 35.39 4.27 -3.22
C MET A 1 34.00 4.54 -3.84
N LYS A 2 33.43 3.67 -4.70
CA LYS A 2 32.09 3.84 -5.30
C LYS A 2 30.91 3.37 -4.43
N ALA A 3 31.14 2.52 -3.43
CA ALA A 3 30.07 1.93 -2.61
C ALA A 3 29.37 2.93 -1.67
N LYS A 4 30.10 3.95 -1.18
CA LYS A 4 29.57 4.95 -0.22
C LYS A 4 28.52 5.89 -0.84
N ASN A 5 28.58 6.16 -2.14
CA ASN A 5 27.63 7.04 -2.80
C ASN A 5 26.30 6.33 -3.12
N ILE A 6 26.34 5.01 -3.36
CA ILE A 6 25.13 4.23 -3.68
C ILE A 6 24.19 4.16 -2.48
N SER A 7 24.71 4.02 -1.26
CA SER A 7 23.87 3.98 -0.05
C SER A 7 23.16 5.31 0.20
N ILE A 8 23.83 6.44 -0.08
CA ILE A 8 23.26 7.78 0.12
C ILE A 8 22.11 8.03 -0.87
N THR A 9 22.29 7.70 -2.15
CA THR A 9 21.22 7.87 -3.15
C THR A 9 20.00 7.00 -2.85
N ILE A 10 20.19 5.77 -2.38
CA ILE A 10 19.09 4.88 -1.97
C ILE A 10 18.36 5.45 -0.75
N LEU A 11 19.09 5.95 0.25
CA LEU A 11 18.52 6.57 1.43
C LEU A 11 17.64 7.77 1.07
N PHE A 12 18.17 8.71 0.28
CA PHE A 12 17.41 9.90 -0.14
C PHE A 12 16.21 9.54 -1.02
N GLY A 13 16.36 8.57 -1.92
CA GLY A 13 15.24 8.06 -2.71
C GLY A 13 14.15 7.45 -1.82
N GLY A 14 14.53 6.63 -0.83
CA GLY A 14 13.61 6.04 0.13
C GLY A 14 12.87 7.09 0.96
N ILE A 15 13.59 8.06 1.52
CA ILE A 15 13.00 9.19 2.27
C ILE A 15 12.03 9.97 1.39
N PHE A 16 12.39 10.24 0.13
CA PHE A 16 11.52 10.95 -0.81
C PHE A 16 10.20 10.21 -1.04
N TYR A 17 10.23 8.92 -1.37
CA TYR A 17 9.00 8.13 -1.58
C TYR A 17 8.20 7.95 -0.29
N PHE A 18 8.85 7.85 0.86
CA PHE A 18 8.20 7.80 2.17
C PHE A 18 7.39 9.07 2.44
N ILE A 19 8.03 10.25 2.30
CA ILE A 19 7.37 11.55 2.47
C ILE A 19 6.22 11.71 1.48
N LEU A 20 6.44 11.30 0.22
CA LEU A 20 5.41 11.38 -0.82
C LEU A 20 4.20 10.50 -0.49
N THR A 21 4.43 9.27 -0.02
CA THR A 21 3.36 8.35 0.40
C THR A 21 2.57 8.93 1.57
N PHE A 22 3.25 9.34 2.64
CA PHE A 22 2.60 9.91 3.82
C PHE A 22 1.84 11.21 3.51
N GLY A 23 2.44 12.09 2.69
CA GLY A 23 1.80 13.32 2.24
C GLY A 23 0.50 13.04 1.49
N LEU A 24 0.52 12.10 0.54
CA LEU A 24 -0.69 11.68 -0.19
C LEU A 24 -1.73 11.08 0.74
N VAL A 25 -1.33 10.23 1.69
CA VAL A 25 -2.24 9.62 2.66
C VAL A 25 -2.92 10.69 3.52
N ILE A 26 -2.17 11.63 4.09
CA ILE A 26 -2.70 12.69 4.95
C ILE A 26 -3.65 13.60 4.17
N LEU A 27 -3.25 14.03 2.96
CA LEU A 27 -4.09 14.89 2.12
C LEU A 27 -5.40 14.20 1.72
N SER A 28 -5.33 12.92 1.33
CA SER A 28 -6.50 12.16 0.91
C SER A 28 -7.42 11.85 2.09
N ALA A 29 -6.86 11.49 3.25
CA ALA A 29 -7.62 11.30 4.49
C ALA A 29 -8.35 12.59 4.89
N ARG A 30 -7.67 13.73 4.80
CA ARG A 30 -8.28 15.04 5.06
C ARG A 30 -9.41 15.34 4.07
N MET A 31 -9.24 15.00 2.79
CA MET A 31 -10.28 15.19 1.78
C MET A 31 -11.54 14.38 2.11
N ILE A 32 -11.40 13.10 2.47
CA ILE A 32 -12.54 12.27 2.89
C ILE A 32 -13.30 12.89 4.07
N LEU A 33 -12.56 13.35 5.10
CA LEU A 33 -13.16 13.94 6.29
C LEU A 33 -13.91 15.26 6.02
N ILE A 34 -13.51 16.01 4.98
CA ILE A 34 -14.20 17.24 4.57
C ILE A 34 -15.42 16.92 3.71
N SER A 35 -15.31 15.93 2.81
CA SER A 35 -16.37 15.57 1.87
C SER A 35 -17.52 14.77 2.50
N VAL A 36 -17.27 14.08 3.62
CA VAL A 36 -18.27 13.27 4.32
C VAL A 36 -18.54 13.90 5.71
N PRO A 37 -19.66 14.63 5.90
CA PRO A 37 -19.90 15.44 7.10
C PRO A 37 -20.01 14.63 8.40
N VAL A 38 -20.22 13.31 8.31
CA VAL A 38 -20.06 12.37 9.42
C VAL A 38 -19.48 11.06 8.87
N TYR A 39 -18.15 10.95 8.76
CA TYR A 39 -17.51 9.67 8.50
C TYR A 39 -17.54 8.83 9.80
N VAL A 40 -18.63 8.09 10.01
CA VAL A 40 -18.66 7.01 10.98
C VAL A 40 -18.28 5.74 10.22
N PRO A 41 -17.08 5.17 10.43
CA PRO A 41 -16.85 3.81 9.95
C PRO A 41 -17.94 2.92 10.57
N SER A 42 -18.68 2.22 9.72
CA SER A 42 -19.87 1.44 10.11
C SER A 42 -19.59 0.49 11.27
N GLU A 43 -18.37 -0.06 11.34
CA GLU A 43 -17.81 -0.71 12.51
C GLU A 43 -16.28 -0.53 12.52
N PRO A 44 -15.65 -0.22 13.67
CA PRO A 44 -14.20 -0.15 13.76
C PRO A 44 -13.57 -1.54 13.54
N ILE A 45 -12.52 -1.61 12.74
CA ILE A 45 -11.80 -2.86 12.51
C ILE A 45 -11.16 -3.32 13.82
N SER A 46 -11.56 -4.50 14.30
CA SER A 46 -10.99 -5.10 15.50
C SER A 46 -9.57 -5.64 15.24
N LEU A 47 -8.72 -5.63 16.27
CA LEU A 47 -7.35 -6.14 16.20
C LEU A 47 -7.30 -7.59 15.71
N TRP A 48 -8.18 -8.43 16.25
CA TRP A 48 -8.24 -9.86 15.89
C TRP A 48 -8.68 -10.06 14.45
N TYR A 49 -9.67 -9.30 13.99
CA TYR A 49 -10.08 -9.34 12.59
C TYR A 49 -8.94 -8.96 11.66
N PHE A 50 -8.21 -7.87 11.98
CA PHE A 50 -7.05 -7.46 11.19
C PHE A 50 -5.97 -8.54 11.13
N LEU A 51 -5.56 -9.11 12.28
CA LEU A 51 -4.53 -10.14 12.33
C LEU A 51 -4.94 -11.41 11.59
N LEU A 52 -6.19 -11.84 11.74
CA LEU A 52 -6.73 -13.01 11.06
C LEU A 52 -6.76 -12.80 9.54
N MET A 53 -7.27 -11.64 9.08
CA MET A 53 -7.28 -11.31 7.65
C MET A 53 -5.87 -11.17 7.08
N PHE A 54 -4.94 -10.54 7.81
CA PHE A 54 -3.55 -10.43 7.41
C PHE A 54 -2.90 -11.82 7.24
N LEU A 55 -3.12 -12.72 8.20
CA LEU A 55 -2.63 -14.10 8.15
C LEU A 55 -3.25 -14.87 6.99
N LEU A 56 -4.56 -14.78 6.79
CA LEU A 56 -5.25 -15.46 5.68
C LEU A 56 -4.77 -14.97 4.31
N VAL A 57 -4.65 -13.66 4.11
CA VAL A 57 -4.16 -13.08 2.85
C VAL A 57 -2.71 -13.49 2.62
N THR A 58 -1.86 -13.41 3.63
CA THR A 58 -0.45 -13.84 3.54
C THR A 58 -0.37 -15.33 3.20
N PHE A 59 -1.14 -16.18 3.88
CA PHE A 59 -1.19 -17.61 3.61
C PHE A 59 -1.68 -17.90 2.19
N ALA A 60 -2.74 -17.22 1.72
CA ALA A 60 -3.25 -17.35 0.36
C ALA A 60 -2.18 -16.97 -0.69
N ILE A 61 -1.44 -15.87 -0.47
CA ILE A 61 -0.33 -15.46 -1.32
C ILE A 61 0.77 -16.52 -1.33
N LEU A 62 1.15 -17.08 -0.16
CA LEU A 62 2.17 -18.13 -0.07
C LEU A 62 1.73 -19.43 -0.78
N VAL A 63 0.47 -19.82 -0.65
CA VAL A 63 -0.09 -20.98 -1.35
C VAL A 63 -0.10 -20.74 -2.86
N LEU A 64 -0.48 -19.54 -3.30
CA LEU A 64 -0.43 -19.15 -4.71
C LEU A 64 0.99 -19.24 -5.26
N LEU A 65 1.97 -18.67 -4.54
CA LEU A 65 3.39 -18.72 -4.90
C LEU A 65 3.94 -20.15 -4.95
N ARG A 66 3.45 -21.05 -4.08
CA ARG A 66 3.87 -22.45 -4.06
C ARG A 66 3.26 -23.27 -5.20
N LYS A 67 1.99 -23.05 -5.53
CA LYS A 67 1.26 -23.83 -6.55
C LYS A 67 1.53 -23.34 -7.97
N VAL A 68 1.70 -22.03 -8.15
CA VAL A 68 1.88 -21.43 -9.46
C VAL A 68 3.36 -21.29 -9.76
N LYS A 69 3.88 -22.10 -10.69
CA LYS A 69 5.28 -21.99 -11.16
C LYS A 69 5.48 -20.88 -12.20
N SER A 70 4.42 -20.30 -12.73
CA SER A 70 4.46 -19.22 -13.71
C SER A 70 4.52 -17.84 -13.04
N ARG A 71 5.25 -16.89 -13.63
CA ARG A 71 5.31 -15.49 -13.15
C ARG A 71 4.01 -14.72 -13.39
N VAL A 72 3.23 -15.12 -14.40
CA VAL A 72 2.07 -14.36 -14.89
C VAL A 72 0.99 -14.16 -13.82
N PRO A 73 0.56 -15.18 -13.05
CA PRO A 73 -0.53 -14.99 -12.09
C PRO A 73 -0.11 -14.11 -10.90
N PHE A 74 1.17 -14.19 -10.51
CA PHE A 74 1.72 -13.30 -9.49
C PHE A 74 1.79 -11.85 -9.97
N GLU A 75 2.29 -11.63 -11.19
CA GLU A 75 2.33 -10.29 -11.80
C GLU A 75 0.93 -9.70 -11.98
N ALA A 76 -0.04 -10.53 -12.37
CA ALA A 76 -1.45 -10.14 -12.50
C ALA A 76 -2.05 -9.77 -11.14
N PHE A 77 -1.83 -10.57 -10.10
CA PHE A 77 -2.28 -10.29 -8.75
C PHE A 77 -1.70 -8.97 -8.21
N LEU A 78 -0.39 -8.77 -8.34
CA LEU A 78 0.27 -7.54 -7.90
C LEU A 78 -0.21 -6.32 -8.70
N THR A 79 -0.38 -6.48 -10.01
CA THR A 79 -0.93 -5.43 -10.89
C THR A 79 -2.35 -5.08 -10.48
N PHE A 80 -3.19 -6.07 -10.14
CA PHE A 80 -4.55 -5.85 -9.68
C PHE A 80 -4.59 -5.17 -8.30
N ALA A 81 -3.73 -5.58 -7.37
CA ALA A 81 -3.63 -4.95 -6.06
C ALA A 81 -3.21 -3.47 -6.16
N ILE A 82 -2.23 -3.18 -7.01
CA ILE A 82 -1.81 -1.79 -7.32
C ILE A 82 -2.95 -1.03 -7.98
N PHE A 83 -3.62 -1.61 -8.97
CA PHE A 83 -4.77 -1.00 -9.63
C PHE A 83 -5.88 -0.64 -8.64
N ALA A 84 -6.25 -1.56 -7.74
CA ALA A 84 -7.25 -1.32 -6.71
C ALA A 84 -6.84 -0.17 -5.79
N GLY A 85 -5.58 -0.13 -5.37
CA GLY A 85 -5.04 0.99 -4.58
C GLY A 85 -5.11 2.33 -5.32
N VAL A 86 -4.65 2.38 -6.57
CA VAL A 86 -4.70 3.61 -7.39
C VAL A 86 -6.14 4.04 -7.63
N TRP A 87 -7.06 3.11 -7.87
CA TRP A 87 -8.47 3.40 -8.05
C TRP A 87 -9.09 3.97 -6.79
N PHE A 88 -8.90 3.35 -5.62
CA PHE A 88 -9.39 3.91 -4.36
C PHE A 88 -8.82 5.30 -4.07
N LEU A 89 -7.54 5.52 -4.37
CA LEU A 89 -6.96 6.85 -4.25
C LEU A 89 -7.66 7.83 -5.21
N ALA A 90 -7.83 7.46 -6.48
CA ALA A 90 -8.46 8.33 -7.47
C ALA A 90 -9.93 8.65 -7.14
N ASP A 91 -10.66 7.70 -6.55
CA ASP A 91 -12.07 7.87 -6.16
C ASP A 91 -12.27 8.96 -5.08
N ILE A 92 -11.23 9.24 -4.29
CA ILE A 92 -11.24 10.32 -3.30
C ILE A 92 -11.17 11.70 -3.98
N TRP A 93 -10.46 11.79 -5.11
CA TRP A 93 -10.15 13.08 -5.76
C TRP A 93 -11.01 13.35 -7.00
N PHE A 94 -11.63 12.33 -7.58
CA PHE A 94 -12.37 12.41 -8.83
C PHE A 94 -13.76 11.76 -8.70
N VAL A 95 -14.67 12.13 -9.61
CA VAL A 95 -15.98 11.48 -9.72
C VAL A 95 -15.79 9.99 -10.10
N PRO A 96 -16.62 9.03 -9.62
CA PRO A 96 -16.35 7.59 -9.77
C PRO A 96 -16.03 7.10 -11.19
N GLY A 97 -16.69 7.66 -12.21
CA GLY A 97 -16.40 7.32 -13.62
C GLY A 97 -15.01 7.78 -14.08
N LEU A 98 -14.55 8.94 -13.63
CA LEU A 98 -13.21 9.45 -13.91
C LEU A 98 -12.15 8.71 -13.09
N ALA A 99 -12.45 8.31 -11.85
CA ALA A 99 -11.52 7.60 -10.99
C ALA A 99 -11.03 6.28 -11.60
N ILE A 100 -11.95 5.48 -12.16
CA ILE A 100 -11.61 4.24 -12.87
C ILE A 100 -10.78 4.56 -14.12
N GLY A 101 -11.15 5.59 -14.87
CA GLY A 101 -10.40 6.03 -16.06
C GLY A 101 -8.96 6.42 -15.73
N VAL A 102 -8.76 7.18 -14.65
CA VAL A 102 -7.43 7.57 -14.15
C VAL A 102 -6.63 6.34 -13.72
N ALA A 103 -7.24 5.42 -12.96
CA ALA A 103 -6.55 4.20 -12.54
C ALA A 103 -6.12 3.33 -13.73
N LEU A 104 -7.00 3.14 -14.71
CA LEU A 104 -6.68 2.42 -15.95
C LEU A 104 -5.55 3.11 -16.73
N LEU A 105 -5.59 4.44 -16.85
CA LEU A 105 -4.56 5.21 -17.51
C LEU A 105 -3.20 5.04 -16.81
N VAL A 106 -3.15 5.16 -15.48
CA VAL A 106 -1.92 4.95 -14.69
C VAL A 106 -1.36 3.55 -14.89
N MET A 107 -2.23 2.53 -14.90
CA MET A 107 -1.80 1.14 -15.14
C MET A 107 -1.33 0.90 -16.57
N LEU A 108 -1.98 1.51 -17.57
CA LEU A 108 -1.55 1.44 -18.96
C LEU A 108 -0.17 2.11 -19.13
N LEU A 109 0.01 3.29 -18.54
CA LEU A 109 1.29 3.99 -18.50
C LEU A 109 2.38 3.17 -17.80
N LYS A 110 2.06 2.39 -16.76
CA LYS A 110 3.00 1.44 -16.13
C LYS A 110 3.55 0.42 -17.13
N PHE A 111 2.74 -0.08 -18.06
CA PHE A 111 3.20 -1.05 -19.06
C PHE A 111 3.99 -0.42 -20.21
N ILE A 112 3.66 0.82 -20.59
CA ILE A 112 4.38 1.58 -21.62
C ILE A 112 5.73 2.08 -21.07
N TYR A 113 5.72 2.75 -19.92
CA TYR A 113 6.88 3.39 -19.32
C TYR A 113 7.55 2.46 -18.31
N ARG A 114 8.43 1.58 -18.81
CA ARG A 114 9.22 0.63 -17.99
C ARG A 114 10.41 1.29 -17.26
N ARG A 115 10.21 2.48 -16.68
CA ARG A 115 11.24 3.19 -15.90
C ARG A 115 11.06 2.94 -14.41
N ILE A 116 12.16 2.75 -13.69
CA ILE A 116 12.18 2.43 -12.25
C ILE A 116 11.43 3.49 -11.43
N TRP A 117 11.65 4.78 -11.71
CA TRP A 117 10.98 5.87 -11.00
C TRP A 117 9.45 5.86 -11.21
N TRP A 118 8.97 5.47 -12.39
CA TRP A 118 7.53 5.36 -12.66
C TRP A 118 6.92 4.18 -11.91
N GLN A 119 7.61 3.04 -11.89
CA GLN A 119 7.19 1.89 -11.08
C GLN A 119 7.11 2.24 -9.59
N ASN A 120 8.08 2.98 -9.06
CA ASN A 120 8.05 3.44 -7.67
C ASN A 120 6.89 4.39 -7.40
N LEU A 121 6.63 5.34 -8.31
CA LEU A 121 5.52 6.27 -8.19
C LEU A 121 4.17 5.54 -8.20
N VAL A 122 3.98 4.59 -9.12
CA VAL A 122 2.76 3.77 -9.18
C VAL A 122 2.60 2.93 -7.91
N MET A 123 3.68 2.38 -7.36
CA MET A 123 3.64 1.69 -6.05
C MET A 123 3.22 2.64 -4.92
N VAL A 124 3.76 3.87 -4.89
CA VAL A 124 3.37 4.87 -3.90
C VAL A 124 1.88 5.20 -3.99
N LEU A 125 1.35 5.42 -5.21
CA LEU A 125 -0.08 5.67 -5.41
C LEU A 125 -0.93 4.48 -4.93
N GLY A 126 -0.54 3.25 -5.29
CA GLY A 126 -1.24 2.04 -4.88
C GLY A 126 -1.26 1.86 -3.37
N ILE A 127 -0.10 2.01 -2.72
CA ILE A 127 0.02 1.89 -1.26
C ILE A 127 -0.78 3.00 -0.57
N ALA A 128 -0.66 4.26 -1.01
CA ALA A 128 -1.38 5.38 -0.42
C ALA A 128 -2.91 5.16 -0.47
N GLY A 129 -3.45 4.70 -1.60
CA GLY A 129 -4.88 4.42 -1.71
C GLY A 129 -5.37 3.29 -0.80
N ILE A 130 -4.61 2.18 -0.70
CA ILE A 130 -4.93 1.09 0.23
C ILE A 130 -4.89 1.60 1.68
N VAL A 131 -3.84 2.34 2.03
CA VAL A 131 -3.64 2.86 3.39
C VAL A 131 -4.73 3.85 3.78
N VAL A 132 -5.16 4.75 2.89
CA VAL A 132 -6.25 5.70 3.21
C VAL A 132 -7.58 4.97 3.39
N SER A 133 -7.87 4.01 2.51
CA SER A 133 -9.13 3.26 2.53
C SER A 133 -9.28 2.42 3.80
N ILE A 134 -8.21 1.74 4.20
CA ILE A 134 -8.23 0.85 5.37
C ILE A 134 -7.90 1.63 6.65
N GLY A 135 -6.96 2.56 6.59
CA GLY A 135 -6.41 3.26 7.75
C GLY A 135 -7.42 4.13 8.48
N LEU A 136 -8.39 4.73 7.78
CA LEU A 136 -9.49 5.46 8.42
C LEU A 136 -10.47 4.55 9.17
N SER A 137 -10.49 3.24 8.84
CA SER A 137 -11.35 2.25 9.49
C SER A 137 -10.69 1.58 10.70
N ILE A 138 -9.38 1.80 10.92
CA ILE A 138 -8.63 1.23 12.05
C ILE A 138 -8.52 2.29 13.16
N PRO A 139 -9.03 2.02 14.38
CA PRO A 139 -8.81 2.91 15.52
C PRO A 139 -7.31 3.11 15.78
N TRP A 140 -6.90 4.34 16.12
CA TRP A 140 -5.48 4.67 16.35
C TRP A 140 -4.81 3.77 17.39
N LEU A 141 -5.54 3.36 18.44
CA LEU A 141 -5.04 2.45 19.47
C LEU A 141 -4.75 1.06 18.88
N THR A 142 -5.67 0.54 18.06
CA THR A 142 -5.50 -0.74 17.36
C THR A 142 -4.30 -0.67 16.41
N ALA A 143 -4.17 0.42 15.64
CA ALA A 143 -3.03 0.63 14.75
C ALA A 143 -1.70 0.64 15.51
N LEU A 144 -1.64 1.34 16.66
CA LEU A 144 -0.45 1.38 17.50
C LEU A 144 -0.06 -0.02 18.00
N ILE A 145 -1.02 -0.80 18.49
CA ILE A 145 -0.77 -2.17 18.97
C ILE A 145 -0.27 -3.05 17.81
N ILE A 146 -0.89 -2.96 16.62
CA ILE A 146 -0.43 -3.68 15.43
C ILE A 146 1.01 -3.32 15.07
N MET A 147 1.35 -2.02 15.05
CA MET A 147 2.71 -1.56 14.74
C MET A 147 3.74 -2.09 15.74
N VAL A 148 3.41 -2.07 17.04
CA VAL A 148 4.29 -2.61 18.09
C VAL A 148 4.47 -4.12 17.91
N LEU A 149 3.38 -4.88 17.73
CA LEU A 149 3.44 -6.33 17.54
C LEU A 149 4.26 -6.72 16.29
N LEU A 150 4.02 -6.07 15.16
CA LEU A 150 4.75 -6.34 13.91
C LEU A 150 6.22 -5.94 14.00
N SER A 151 6.55 -4.88 14.72
CA SER A 151 7.94 -4.47 14.99
C SER A 151 8.69 -5.51 15.82
N PHE A 152 8.08 -6.00 16.91
CA PHE A 152 8.66 -7.09 17.69
C PHE A 152 8.80 -8.39 16.88
N TYR A 153 7.80 -8.72 16.05
CA TYR A 153 7.88 -9.86 15.14
C TYR A 153 9.08 -9.74 14.19
N ASP A 154 9.29 -8.58 13.56
CA ASP A 154 10.40 -8.36 12.63
C ASP A 154 11.76 -8.51 13.33
N ILE A 155 11.91 -7.94 14.53
CA ILE A 155 13.11 -8.12 15.37
C ILE A 155 13.37 -9.61 15.63
N ILE A 156 12.36 -10.34 16.15
CA ILE A 156 12.51 -11.77 16.48
C ILE A 156 12.86 -12.59 15.23
N ALA A 157 12.17 -12.35 14.11
CA ALA A 157 12.41 -13.08 12.87
C ALA A 157 13.83 -12.86 12.33
N VAL A 158 14.36 -11.62 12.41
CA VAL A 158 15.72 -11.30 12.00
C VAL A 158 16.76 -11.96 12.91
N TYR A 159 16.56 -11.97 14.23
CA TYR A 159 17.50 -12.62 15.16
C TYR A 159 17.46 -14.15 15.09
N TYR A 160 16.30 -14.75 14.79
CA TYR A 160 16.17 -16.20 14.70
C TYR A 160 16.69 -16.78 13.38
N THR A 161 16.73 -15.99 12.31
CA THR A 161 17.21 -16.42 10.98
C THR A 161 18.69 -16.13 10.73
N ARG A 162 19.39 -15.51 11.69
CA ARG A 162 20.86 -15.30 11.68
C ARG A 162 21.57 -16.45 12.38
#